data_AF-A0A9N9VGJ8-F1
#
_entry.id   AF-A0A9N9VGJ8-F1
#
_cell.length_a   1.000
_cell.length_b   1.000
_cell.length_c   1.000
_cell.angle_alpha   90.00
_cell.angle_beta   90.00
_cell.angle_gamma   90.00
#
_symmetry.space_group_name_H-M   'P 1'
#
loop_
_entity.id
_entity.type
_entity.pdbx_description
1 polymer ?
#
loop_
_entity_poly.entity_id
_entity_poly.type
_entity_poly.pdbx_seq_one_letter_code
_entity_poly.pdbx_strand_id
1 'polypeptide(L)'
;MSCTKSSMRAARLLSAPIRDYSSRALLGGARQLNTLSNSPLRTTRARPLARQSQFPGPLLGGLANRVRTIFIQTENTPNPDAIKFLPNHRVVPEDLGTPFIEYLNPRSTISPPYPSQLAAKLMNIDGITSVFYGADFITVTKAADVNWAHVRPEIFALITEAITSGEKIVTIAERKEGAPEEEEDSLAYNEDDSEVVGMIKELLETRIRPAIQEDGGDIEFRGFTDDGVVKLKLRGACRTCDSSTVTLKNGIESMLMHYIEEVTAVEQVLDEEEQISLEEFAKFEEKLKGQRGVNASAA
;
A
#
# COMPACT_ATOMS: atom_id res chain seq x y z
N MET A 1 -14.98 35.87 50.22
CA MET A 1 -16.34 36.11 50.72
C MET A 1 -17.33 35.42 49.78
N SER A 2 -18.15 34.52 50.34
CA SER A 2 -19.45 33.97 49.86
C SER A 2 -19.54 33.46 48.41
N CYS A 3 -19.61 32.14 48.12
CA CYS A 3 -20.67 31.14 48.45
C CYS A 3 -22.02 31.53 47.77
N THR A 4 -22.68 30.71 46.94
CA THR A 4 -23.30 29.40 47.26
C THR A 4 -23.88 28.68 46.01
N LYS A 5 -23.71 27.34 45.96
CA LYS A 5 -24.70 26.22 45.75
C LYS A 5 -25.65 26.26 44.54
N SER A 6 -26.15 25.16 43.93
CA SER A 6 -26.07 23.69 44.06
C SER A 6 -27.15 23.14 43.11
N SER A 7 -26.93 22.03 42.40
CA SER A 7 -27.85 20.87 42.42
C SER A 7 -27.41 19.78 41.45
N MET A 8 -26.95 18.67 42.02
CA MET A 8 -26.91 17.33 41.43
C MET A 8 -28.33 16.86 41.03
N ARG A 9 -28.41 16.04 39.98
CA ARG A 9 -29.42 14.96 39.90
C ARG A 9 -28.79 13.69 39.36
N ALA A 10 -28.71 12.71 40.24
CA ALA A 10 -28.45 11.31 39.95
C ALA A 10 -29.77 10.58 39.70
N ALA A 11 -29.79 9.69 38.71
CA ALA A 11 -30.76 8.60 38.51
C ALA A 11 -30.23 7.72 37.37
N ARG A 12 -30.36 6.40 37.32
CA ARG A 12 -30.65 5.34 38.29
C ARG A 12 -30.29 4.06 37.52
N LEU A 13 -29.54 3.16 38.14
CA LEU A 13 -29.26 1.80 37.65
C LEU A 13 -30.57 1.02 37.49
N LEU A 14 -30.72 0.33 36.36
CA LEU A 14 -31.64 -0.82 36.22
C LEU A 14 -30.95 -1.93 35.42
N SER A 15 -30.36 -2.86 36.17
CA SER A 15 -30.04 -4.22 35.74
C SER A 15 -31.29 -5.08 35.73
N ALA A 16 -31.50 -5.90 34.71
CA ALA A 16 -32.49 -6.98 34.70
C ALA A 16 -31.95 -8.18 33.88
N PRO A 17 -32.44 -9.41 34.15
CA PRO A 17 -31.55 -10.55 34.39
C PRO A 17 -31.44 -11.57 33.24
N ILE A 18 -30.40 -12.38 33.39
CA ILE A 18 -30.12 -13.67 32.75
C ILE A 18 -31.32 -14.62 32.90
N ARG A 19 -31.71 -15.30 31.82
CA ARG A 19 -32.52 -16.52 31.86
C ARG A 19 -31.79 -17.64 31.17
N ASP A 20 -31.26 -18.52 32.01
CA ASP A 20 -30.96 -19.92 31.69
C ASP A 20 -32.20 -20.62 31.16
N TYR A 21 -32.01 -21.41 30.11
CA TYR A 21 -32.91 -22.51 29.78
C TYR A 21 -32.07 -23.77 29.67
N SER A 22 -32.07 -24.54 30.75
CA SER A 22 -31.58 -25.91 30.82
C SER A 22 -32.76 -26.85 31.01
N SER A 23 -32.51 -28.13 30.72
CA SER A 23 -33.33 -29.34 30.91
C SER A 23 -34.32 -29.65 29.78
N ARG A 24 -34.50 -30.89 29.33
CA ARG A 24 -34.03 -32.24 29.73
C ARG A 24 -34.33 -33.16 28.53
N ALA A 25 -33.39 -33.96 28.06
CA ALA A 25 -33.22 -35.40 28.35
C ALA A 25 -34.31 -36.34 27.78
N LEU A 26 -33.83 -37.46 27.23
CA LEU A 26 -34.32 -38.86 27.24
C LEU A 26 -34.11 -39.48 25.83
N LEU A 27 -33.06 -40.28 25.64
CA LEU A 27 -32.96 -41.73 25.90
C LEU A 27 -33.75 -42.61 24.92
N GLY A 28 -33.01 -43.49 24.24
CA GLY A 28 -33.49 -44.85 23.93
C GLY A 28 -33.62 -45.19 22.45
N GLY A 29 -32.95 -46.26 22.02
CA GLY A 29 -33.33 -46.98 20.80
C GLY A 29 -32.17 -47.59 20.01
N ALA A 30 -31.58 -48.66 20.55
CA ALA A 30 -30.65 -49.52 19.83
C ALA A 30 -31.39 -50.56 18.96
N ARG A 31 -30.62 -51.22 18.07
CA ARG A 31 -30.85 -52.52 17.37
C ARG A 31 -31.74 -52.45 16.11
N GLN A 32 -31.55 -53.26 15.06
CA GLN A 32 -30.59 -54.29 14.63
C GLN A 32 -30.93 -54.59 13.15
N LEU A 33 -29.93 -54.76 12.29
CA LEU A 33 -29.57 -55.95 11.48
C LEU A 33 -30.56 -56.55 10.46
N ASN A 34 -29.90 -57.16 9.44
CA ASN A 34 -30.34 -58.17 8.46
C ASN A 34 -30.86 -57.62 7.13
N THR A 35 -30.46 -58.11 5.94
CA THR A 35 -29.88 -59.41 5.54
C THR A 35 -29.11 -59.35 4.20
N LEU A 36 -28.04 -60.15 4.17
CA LEU A 36 -27.39 -60.92 3.09
C LEU A 36 -28.10 -61.07 1.72
N SER A 37 -27.32 -61.15 0.62
CA SER A 37 -27.12 -62.43 -0.11
C SER A 37 -26.23 -62.31 -1.38
N ASN A 38 -25.18 -63.14 -1.37
CA ASN A 38 -24.55 -63.94 -2.44
C ASN A 38 -24.00 -63.35 -3.77
N SER A 39 -22.68 -63.53 -3.90
CA SER A 39 -21.91 -63.81 -5.14
C SER A 39 -22.27 -65.18 -5.75
N PRO A 40 -21.89 -65.51 -7.01
CA PRO A 40 -20.56 -66.10 -7.24
C PRO A 40 -19.87 -65.87 -8.62
N LEU A 41 -18.52 -65.81 -8.53
CA LEU A 41 -17.43 -66.43 -9.30
C LEU A 41 -17.43 -66.63 -10.85
N ARG A 42 -16.31 -66.14 -11.41
CA ARG A 42 -15.36 -66.75 -12.39
C ARG A 42 -15.81 -66.96 -13.84
N THR A 43 -15.05 -66.36 -14.77
CA THR A 43 -14.11 -67.12 -15.62
C THR A 43 -13.16 -66.18 -16.37
N THR A 44 -12.09 -66.77 -16.87
CA THR A 44 -10.77 -66.27 -17.24
C THR A 44 -10.70 -65.66 -18.64
N ARG A 45 -9.86 -64.64 -18.83
CA ARG A 45 -9.11 -64.50 -20.08
C ARG A 45 -7.82 -63.71 -19.87
N ALA A 46 -6.71 -64.43 -19.92
CA ALA A 46 -5.37 -63.88 -20.02
C ALA A 46 -5.23 -63.07 -21.32
N ARG A 47 -4.77 -61.82 -21.20
CA ARG A 47 -4.37 -60.98 -22.34
C ARG A 47 -2.85 -61.08 -22.52
N PRO A 48 -2.34 -61.10 -23.77
CA PRO A 48 -0.93 -61.35 -24.04
C PRO A 48 -0.08 -60.14 -23.69
N LEU A 49 1.13 -60.38 -23.19
CA LEU A 49 2.19 -59.39 -23.01
C LEU A 49 2.67 -58.90 -24.38
N ALA A 50 2.23 -57.71 -24.77
CA ALA A 50 2.84 -56.98 -25.87
C ALA A 50 4.17 -56.38 -25.39
N ARG A 51 5.27 -56.93 -25.92
CA ARG A 51 6.63 -56.41 -25.80
C ARG A 51 6.67 -54.98 -26.33
N GLN A 52 6.73 -53.98 -25.45
CA GLN A 52 6.97 -52.59 -25.84
C GLN A 52 8.38 -52.50 -26.44
N SER A 53 8.44 -52.33 -27.75
CA SER A 53 9.64 -51.85 -28.44
C SER A 53 9.92 -50.43 -27.98
N GLN A 54 10.99 -50.25 -27.21
CA GLN A 54 11.57 -48.94 -26.92
C GLN A 54 12.10 -48.35 -28.24
N PHE A 55 11.40 -47.37 -28.78
CA PHE A 55 11.98 -46.46 -29.77
C PHE A 55 12.55 -45.25 -29.02
N PRO A 56 13.85 -44.91 -29.18
CA PRO A 56 14.37 -43.68 -28.63
C PRO A 56 13.90 -42.51 -29.50
N GLY A 57 12.83 -41.83 -29.04
CA GLY A 57 12.43 -40.53 -29.58
C GLY A 57 13.37 -39.44 -29.08
N PRO A 58 13.66 -38.41 -29.90
CA PRO A 58 14.76 -37.48 -29.66
C PRO A 58 14.53 -36.63 -28.41
N LEU A 59 15.63 -36.34 -27.70
CA LEU A 59 15.70 -35.34 -26.64
C LEU A 59 15.42 -33.96 -27.24
N LEU A 60 14.13 -33.60 -27.32
CA LEU A 60 13.72 -32.21 -27.43
C LEU A 60 13.92 -31.59 -26.04
N GLY A 61 15.14 -31.09 -25.82
CA GLY A 61 15.42 -30.05 -24.84
C GLY A 61 14.71 -28.75 -25.24
N GLY A 62 13.38 -28.78 -25.28
CA GLY A 62 12.59 -27.58 -25.23
C GLY A 62 12.61 -27.10 -23.79
N LEU A 63 13.32 -26.01 -23.53
CA LEU A 63 12.99 -25.16 -22.40
C LEU A 63 11.52 -24.79 -22.59
N ALA A 64 10.63 -25.57 -21.98
CA ALA A 64 9.25 -25.19 -21.81
C ALA A 64 9.33 -23.89 -21.03
N ASN A 65 9.22 -22.77 -21.74
CA ASN A 65 9.02 -21.47 -21.14
C ASN A 65 7.70 -21.65 -20.40
N ARG A 66 7.78 -21.97 -19.10
CA ARG A 66 6.62 -22.05 -18.23
C ARG A 66 6.00 -20.69 -18.39
N VAL A 67 4.87 -20.62 -19.10
CA VAL A 67 3.98 -19.48 -19.03
C VAL A 67 3.57 -19.43 -17.57
N ARG A 68 4.35 -18.68 -16.77
CA ARG A 68 3.99 -18.37 -15.41
C ARG A 68 2.81 -17.44 -15.57
N THR A 69 1.61 -17.97 -15.37
CA THR A 69 0.43 -17.12 -15.31
C THR A 69 0.68 -16.11 -14.19
N ILE A 70 0.94 -14.86 -14.58
CA ILE A 70 1.18 -13.79 -13.61
C ILE A 70 -0.15 -13.53 -12.92
N PHE A 71 -0.14 -13.62 -11.59
CA PHE A 71 -1.28 -13.27 -10.76
C PHE A 71 -0.89 -12.05 -9.92
N ILE A 72 -1.37 -10.89 -10.34
CA ILE A 72 -1.23 -9.65 -9.59
C ILE A 72 -2.35 -9.63 -8.55
N GLN A 73 -1.99 -9.49 -7.28
CA GLN A 73 -2.96 -9.29 -6.20
C GLN A 73 -3.22 -7.80 -6.00
N THR A 74 -4.39 -7.45 -5.48
CA THR A 74 -4.71 -6.06 -5.12
C THR A 74 -5.14 -5.99 -3.67
N GLU A 75 -4.56 -5.04 -2.94
CA GLU A 75 -4.92 -4.70 -1.57
C GLU A 75 -5.52 -3.30 -1.55
N ASN A 76 -6.59 -3.13 -0.77
CA ASN A 76 -7.16 -1.80 -0.56
C ASN A 76 -6.31 -1.08 0.48
N THR A 77 -6.12 0.22 0.28
CA THR A 77 -5.47 1.09 1.26
C THR A 77 -6.54 1.83 2.08
N PRO A 78 -6.18 2.44 3.22
CA PRO A 78 -7.08 3.37 3.92
C PRO A 78 -7.51 4.57 3.07
N ASN A 79 -6.78 4.88 2.00
CA ASN A 79 -7.12 5.92 1.04
C ASN A 79 -8.04 5.34 -0.06
N PRO A 80 -9.29 5.84 -0.23
CA PRO A 80 -10.21 5.32 -1.24
C PRO A 80 -9.73 5.54 -2.69
N ASP A 81 -8.86 6.52 -2.88
CA ASP A 81 -8.31 6.90 -4.17
C ASP A 81 -6.98 6.22 -4.47
N ALA A 82 -6.47 5.35 -3.59
CA ALA A 82 -5.26 4.57 -3.80
C ALA A 82 -5.49 3.07 -3.63
N ILE A 83 -4.97 2.27 -4.58
CA ILE A 83 -4.96 0.80 -4.51
C ILE A 83 -3.51 0.32 -4.65
N LYS A 84 -3.16 -0.67 -3.84
CA LYS A 84 -1.88 -1.36 -3.85
C LYS A 84 -1.97 -2.61 -4.72
N PHE A 85 -1.02 -2.76 -5.63
CA PHE A 85 -0.88 -3.88 -6.56
C PHE A 85 0.37 -4.67 -6.20
N LEU A 86 0.21 -5.98 -5.98
CA LEU A 86 1.28 -6.89 -5.61
C LEU A 86 1.55 -7.84 -6.78
N PRO A 87 2.55 -7.53 -7.63
CA PRO A 87 2.89 -8.36 -8.79
C PRO A 87 3.59 -9.68 -8.43
N ASN A 88 3.91 -9.92 -7.15
CA ASN A 88 4.76 -11.03 -6.69
C ASN A 88 6.16 -11.01 -7.34
N HIS A 89 6.66 -9.83 -7.63
CA HIS A 89 8.00 -9.58 -8.19
C HIS A 89 8.57 -8.33 -7.53
N ARG A 90 9.90 -8.28 -7.39
CA ARG A 90 10.58 -7.08 -6.88
C ARG A 90 10.44 -5.93 -7.90
N VAL A 91 9.92 -4.80 -7.46
CA VAL A 91 9.61 -3.64 -8.31
C VAL A 91 10.79 -2.68 -8.33
N VAL A 92 11.21 -2.23 -7.14
CA VAL A 92 12.44 -1.43 -6.96
C VAL A 92 13.62 -2.40 -6.82
N PRO A 93 14.69 -2.29 -7.62
CA PRO A 93 15.86 -3.17 -7.52
C PRO A 93 16.65 -3.04 -6.19
N GLU A 94 17.40 -4.08 -5.77
CA GLU A 94 18.18 -4.07 -4.50
C GLU A 94 19.44 -3.22 -4.59
N ASP A 95 19.94 -3.03 -5.80
CA ASP A 95 21.07 -2.19 -6.14
C ASP A 95 20.74 -0.68 -6.08
N LEU A 96 19.47 -0.33 -5.86
CA LEU A 96 19.07 1.06 -5.64
C LEU A 96 19.29 1.46 -4.18
N GLY A 97 19.85 2.66 -3.97
CA GLY A 97 20.03 3.25 -2.63
C GLY A 97 18.73 3.64 -1.92
N THR A 98 17.60 3.62 -2.62
CA THR A 98 16.27 3.81 -2.04
C THR A 98 15.41 2.55 -2.15
N PRO A 99 14.59 2.26 -1.14
CA PRO A 99 13.62 1.17 -1.20
C PRO A 99 12.29 1.59 -1.87
N PHE A 100 12.13 2.87 -2.21
CA PHE A 100 10.93 3.41 -2.84
C PHE A 100 11.22 4.45 -3.92
N ILE A 101 10.25 4.67 -4.81
CA ILE A 101 10.28 5.71 -5.83
C ILE A 101 8.87 6.25 -6.04
N GLU A 102 8.70 7.57 -6.07
CA GLU A 102 7.42 8.23 -6.28
C GLU A 102 7.40 9.05 -7.56
N TYR A 103 6.34 8.89 -8.36
CA TYR A 103 6.09 9.68 -9.55
C TYR A 103 4.80 10.48 -9.37
N LEU A 104 4.95 11.78 -9.19
CA LEU A 104 3.84 12.74 -9.03
C LEU A 104 3.42 13.39 -10.34
N ASN A 105 4.28 13.36 -11.37
CA ASN A 105 3.98 13.96 -12.66
C ASN A 105 4.51 13.07 -13.81
N PRO A 106 3.90 13.13 -15.01
CA PRO A 106 4.37 12.33 -16.15
C PRO A 106 5.80 12.67 -16.61
N ARG A 107 6.35 13.81 -16.20
CA ARG A 107 7.71 14.20 -16.55
C ARG A 107 8.74 13.45 -15.69
N SER A 108 8.44 13.17 -14.43
CA SER A 108 9.35 12.48 -13.51
C SER A 108 9.56 11.03 -13.93
N THR A 109 8.58 10.41 -14.61
CA THR A 109 8.69 9.02 -15.09
C THR A 109 9.75 8.80 -16.17
N ILE A 110 10.15 9.86 -16.87
CA ILE A 110 11.17 9.81 -17.94
C ILE A 110 12.45 10.57 -17.56
N SER A 111 12.42 11.32 -16.45
CA SER A 111 13.56 12.12 -16.01
C SER A 111 14.49 11.28 -15.12
N PRO A 112 15.80 11.57 -15.12
CA PRO A 112 16.70 11.03 -14.09
C PRO A 112 16.25 11.49 -12.68
N PRO A 113 16.57 10.74 -11.61
CA PRO A 113 17.50 9.60 -11.57
C PRO A 113 16.91 8.24 -11.98
N TYR A 114 15.59 8.08 -11.85
CA TYR A 114 14.93 6.77 -11.98
C TYR A 114 13.83 6.75 -13.06
N PRO A 115 14.17 6.77 -14.36
CA PRO A 115 13.15 6.61 -15.40
C PRO A 115 12.52 5.21 -15.37
N SER A 116 11.20 5.16 -15.54
CA SER A 116 10.40 3.95 -15.62
C SER A 116 9.37 4.04 -16.74
N GLN A 117 9.47 3.14 -17.74
CA GLN A 117 8.49 3.05 -18.81
C GLN A 117 7.12 2.59 -18.30
N LEU A 118 7.10 1.68 -17.32
CA LEU A 118 5.86 1.25 -16.69
C LEU A 118 5.17 2.44 -16.00
N ALA A 119 5.91 3.26 -15.26
CA ALA A 119 5.34 4.43 -14.60
C ALA A 119 4.81 5.43 -15.62
N ALA A 120 5.55 5.66 -16.72
CA ALA A 120 5.11 6.53 -17.80
C ALA A 120 3.80 6.05 -18.44
N LYS A 121 3.67 4.74 -18.70
CA LYS A 121 2.43 4.16 -19.24
C LYS A 121 1.27 4.26 -18.25
N LEU A 122 1.51 3.98 -16.96
CA LEU A 122 0.49 4.08 -15.90
C LEU A 122 0.00 5.52 -15.68
N MET A 123 0.91 6.49 -15.68
CA MET A 123 0.59 7.92 -15.54
C MET A 123 -0.13 8.49 -16.77
N ASN A 124 -0.07 7.81 -17.91
CA ASN A 124 -0.77 8.20 -19.13
C ASN A 124 -2.22 7.68 -19.19
N ILE A 125 -2.62 6.82 -18.24
CA ILE A 125 -4.02 6.43 -18.09
C ILE A 125 -4.83 7.64 -17.60
N ASP A 126 -5.98 7.87 -18.23
CA ASP A 126 -6.85 8.97 -17.85
C ASP A 126 -7.36 8.80 -16.41
N GLY A 127 -7.17 9.85 -15.60
CA GLY A 127 -7.59 9.87 -14.22
C GLY A 127 -6.57 9.34 -13.19
N ILE A 128 -5.37 8.93 -13.60
CA ILE A 128 -4.28 8.59 -12.67
C ILE A 128 -3.49 9.83 -12.28
N THR A 129 -3.26 10.03 -10.98
CA THR A 129 -2.61 11.23 -10.42
C THR A 129 -1.18 10.98 -9.98
N SER A 130 -0.89 9.81 -9.41
CA SER A 130 0.47 9.44 -9.00
C SER A 130 0.67 7.93 -8.98
N VAL A 131 1.92 7.52 -9.17
CA VAL A 131 2.36 6.13 -9.09
C VAL A 131 3.52 6.05 -8.10
N PHE A 132 3.41 5.15 -7.14
CA PHE A 132 4.41 4.91 -6.12
C PHE A 132 4.89 3.46 -6.20
N TYR A 133 6.20 3.27 -6.21
CA TYR A 133 6.85 1.97 -6.16
C TYR A 133 7.42 1.75 -4.77
N GLY A 134 6.97 0.68 -4.12
CA GLY A 134 7.67 0.08 -2.98
C GLY A 134 8.60 -1.04 -3.43
N ALA A 135 9.22 -1.73 -2.49
CA ALA A 135 10.16 -2.81 -2.78
C ALA A 135 9.55 -3.92 -3.68
N ASP A 136 8.33 -4.35 -3.37
CA ASP A 136 7.63 -5.48 -4.00
C ASP A 136 6.18 -5.18 -4.41
N PHE A 137 5.75 -3.92 -4.29
CA PHE A 137 4.40 -3.48 -4.64
C PHE A 137 4.40 -2.16 -5.42
N ILE A 138 3.27 -1.90 -6.09
CA ILE A 138 3.00 -0.66 -6.81
C ILE A 138 1.70 -0.08 -6.25
N THR A 139 1.73 1.14 -5.74
CA THR A 139 0.53 1.87 -5.35
C THR A 139 0.18 2.85 -6.46
N VAL A 140 -1.05 2.78 -6.95
CA VAL A 140 -1.58 3.74 -7.94
C VAL A 140 -2.62 4.60 -7.26
N THR A 141 -2.51 5.92 -7.41
CA THR A 141 -3.50 6.88 -6.94
C THR A 141 -4.24 7.49 -8.13
N LYS A 142 -5.56 7.58 -8.03
CA LYS A 142 -6.44 8.19 -9.04
C LYS A 142 -7.00 9.53 -8.56
N ALA A 143 -7.63 10.27 -9.47
CA ALA A 143 -8.46 11.40 -9.12
C ALA A 143 -9.77 10.94 -8.42
N ALA A 144 -10.32 11.79 -7.57
CA ALA A 144 -11.49 11.46 -6.74
C ALA A 144 -12.77 11.17 -7.56
N ASP A 145 -12.89 11.75 -8.75
CA ASP A 145 -14.03 11.62 -9.66
C ASP A 145 -13.97 10.36 -10.56
N VAL A 146 -12.82 9.67 -10.59
CA VAL A 146 -12.59 8.52 -11.46
C VAL A 146 -13.04 7.22 -10.77
N ASN A 147 -13.65 6.31 -11.53
CA ASN A 147 -14.05 5.00 -11.02
C ASN A 147 -12.99 3.92 -11.31
N TRP A 148 -12.58 3.21 -10.26
CA TRP A 148 -11.64 2.08 -10.33
C TRP A 148 -12.03 1.01 -11.35
N ALA A 149 -13.33 0.79 -11.62
CA ALA A 149 -13.78 -0.19 -12.59
C ALA A 149 -13.26 0.07 -14.03
N HIS A 150 -12.94 1.32 -14.38
CA HIS A 150 -12.46 1.70 -15.71
C HIS A 150 -10.94 1.61 -15.83
N VAL A 151 -10.22 2.08 -14.81
CA VAL A 151 -8.75 2.15 -14.84
C VAL A 151 -8.07 0.85 -14.41
N ARG A 152 -8.72 0.07 -13.54
CA ARG A 152 -8.13 -1.17 -13.00
C ARG A 152 -7.74 -2.16 -14.10
N PRO A 153 -8.60 -2.52 -15.08
CA PRO A 153 -8.22 -3.47 -16.13
C PRO A 153 -6.98 -3.03 -16.93
N GLU A 154 -6.84 -1.73 -17.20
CA GLU A 154 -5.71 -1.17 -17.93
C GLU A 154 -4.42 -1.23 -17.12
N ILE A 155 -4.47 -0.88 -15.82
CA ILE A 155 -3.33 -1.02 -14.91
C ILE A 155 -2.82 -2.47 -14.87
N PHE A 156 -3.74 -3.43 -14.73
CA PHE A 156 -3.38 -4.86 -14.72
C PHE A 156 -2.70 -5.30 -16.00
N ALA A 157 -3.19 -4.84 -17.16
CA ALA A 157 -2.61 -5.17 -18.46
C ALA A 157 -1.17 -4.64 -18.56
N LEU A 158 -0.93 -3.39 -18.18
CA LEU A 158 0.39 -2.75 -18.24
C LEU A 158 1.40 -3.39 -17.28
N ILE A 159 1.01 -3.68 -16.04
CA ILE A 159 1.89 -4.36 -15.07
C ILE A 159 2.23 -5.77 -15.58
N THR A 160 1.23 -6.50 -16.09
CA THR A 160 1.44 -7.85 -16.64
C THR A 160 2.38 -7.82 -17.85
N GLU A 161 2.20 -6.86 -18.76
CA GLU A 161 3.08 -6.66 -19.92
C GLU A 161 4.51 -6.37 -19.48
N ALA A 162 4.71 -5.42 -18.57
CA ALA A 162 6.03 -5.04 -18.07
C ALA A 162 6.78 -6.25 -17.48
N ILE A 163 6.12 -7.02 -16.61
CA ILE A 163 6.75 -8.19 -15.99
C ILE A 163 6.99 -9.31 -17.00
N THR A 164 6.05 -9.56 -17.91
CA THR A 164 6.17 -10.64 -18.92
C THR A 164 7.24 -10.31 -19.96
N SER A 165 7.42 -9.03 -20.29
CA SER A 165 8.45 -8.57 -21.22
C SER A 165 9.87 -8.84 -20.71
N GLY A 166 10.05 -8.94 -19.39
CA GLY A 166 11.35 -9.07 -18.75
C GLY A 166 12.20 -7.79 -18.79
N GLU A 167 11.63 -6.66 -19.22
CA GLU A 167 12.27 -5.36 -19.17
C GLU A 167 12.45 -4.89 -17.72
N LYS A 168 13.48 -4.10 -17.46
CA LYS A 168 13.68 -3.48 -16.14
C LYS A 168 12.55 -2.49 -15.86
N ILE A 169 11.83 -2.70 -14.76
CA ILE A 169 10.73 -1.81 -14.34
C ILE A 169 11.26 -0.41 -14.05
N VAL A 170 12.43 -0.32 -13.40
CA VAL A 170 13.14 0.92 -13.11
C VAL A 170 14.54 0.85 -13.72
N THR A 171 14.94 1.91 -14.41
CA THR A 171 16.30 2.07 -14.93
C THR A 171 17.01 3.17 -14.16
N ILE A 172 18.33 3.04 -13.97
CA ILE A 172 19.18 4.10 -13.43
C ILE A 172 19.76 4.86 -14.62
N ALA A 173 19.43 6.13 -14.78
CA ALA A 173 20.00 6.96 -15.83
C ALA A 173 21.10 7.86 -15.27
N GLU A 174 22.20 8.01 -16.03
CA GLU A 174 23.28 8.92 -15.68
C GLU A 174 22.76 10.36 -15.58
N ARG A 175 23.22 11.08 -14.56
CA ARG A 175 22.80 12.46 -14.25
C ARG A 175 22.96 13.38 -15.46
N LYS A 176 21.93 14.19 -15.70
CA LYS A 176 22.08 15.47 -16.40
C LYS A 176 22.21 16.58 -15.35
N GLU A 177 23.00 17.62 -15.65
CA GLU A 177 23.09 18.81 -14.80
C GLU A 177 21.69 19.36 -14.51
N GLY A 178 21.33 19.47 -13.22
CA GLY A 178 20.02 19.92 -12.74
C GLY A 178 19.00 18.81 -12.43
N ALA A 179 19.38 17.52 -12.44
CA ALA A 179 18.53 16.45 -11.89
C ALA A 179 18.44 16.55 -10.35
N PRO A 180 17.31 16.14 -9.73
CA PRO A 180 17.19 16.05 -8.27
C PRO A 180 18.33 15.23 -7.66
N GLU A 181 18.74 15.58 -6.45
CA GLU A 181 19.75 14.82 -5.69
C GLU A 181 19.32 13.34 -5.59
N GLU A 182 20.30 12.44 -5.58
CA GLU A 182 20.03 11.01 -5.34
C GLU A 182 19.37 10.92 -3.96
N GLU A 183 18.07 10.61 -3.95
CA GLU A 183 17.40 10.25 -2.70
C GLU A 183 18.17 9.02 -2.19
N GLU A 184 18.79 9.10 -1.01
CA GLU A 184 19.23 7.93 -0.25
C GLU A 184 18.13 7.59 0.74
N ASP A 185 18.09 6.35 1.24
CA ASP A 185 17.13 6.01 2.29
C ASP A 185 17.35 6.89 3.53
N SER A 186 16.46 7.84 3.76
CA SER A 186 16.52 8.78 4.89
C SER A 186 16.56 8.11 6.27
N LEU A 187 16.13 6.85 6.37
CA LEU A 187 16.14 6.07 7.60
C LEU A 187 17.41 5.23 7.76
N ALA A 188 18.29 5.20 6.76
CA ALA A 188 19.57 4.54 6.87
C ALA A 188 20.41 5.14 8.01
N TYR A 189 21.18 4.27 8.65
CA TYR A 189 22.10 4.65 9.72
C TYR A 189 23.20 5.56 9.17
N ASN A 190 23.40 6.70 9.82
CA ASN A 190 24.52 7.60 9.57
C ASN A 190 25.35 7.77 10.85
N GLU A 191 26.68 7.69 10.74
CA GLU A 191 27.61 7.86 11.87
C GLU A 191 27.55 9.27 12.47
N ASP A 192 27.14 10.26 11.69
CA ASP A 192 27.01 11.67 12.12
C ASP A 192 25.67 11.95 12.83
N ASP A 193 24.75 10.98 12.88
CA ASP A 193 23.47 11.15 13.58
C ASP A 193 23.68 11.25 15.09
N SER A 194 22.97 12.18 15.73
CA SER A 194 22.86 12.20 17.20
C SER A 194 22.19 10.92 17.71
N GLU A 195 22.47 10.53 18.97
CA GLU A 195 21.84 9.36 19.60
C GLU A 195 20.31 9.40 19.51
N VAL A 196 19.71 10.59 19.71
CA VAL A 196 18.26 10.80 19.61
C VAL A 196 17.76 10.58 18.18
N VAL A 197 18.46 11.10 17.17
CA VAL A 197 18.10 10.90 15.76
C VAL A 197 18.23 9.42 15.37
N GLY A 198 19.27 8.73 15.85
CA GLY A 198 19.43 7.29 15.66
C GLY A 198 18.25 6.49 16.24
N MET A 199 17.82 6.81 17.46
CA MET A 199 16.65 6.19 18.08
C MET A 199 15.35 6.47 17.31
N ILE A 200 15.16 7.71 16.82
CA ILE A 200 14.01 8.07 15.99
C ILE A 200 14.00 7.22 14.72
N LYS A 201 15.11 7.18 13.98
CA LYS A 201 15.24 6.41 12.74
C LYS A 201 14.99 4.91 12.96
N GLU A 202 15.56 4.33 14.02
CA GLU A 202 15.34 2.93 14.37
C GLU A 202 13.86 2.63 14.67
N LEU A 203 13.19 3.49 15.43
CA LEU A 203 11.78 3.31 15.76
C LEU A 203 10.88 3.48 14.53
N LEU A 204 11.20 4.44 13.67
CA LEU A 204 10.52 4.65 12.39
C LEU A 204 10.64 3.39 11.51
N GLU A 205 11.86 2.89 11.30
CA GLU A 205 12.15 1.75 10.44
C GLU A 205 11.53 0.44 10.97
N THR A 206 11.62 0.19 12.28
CA THR A 206 11.24 -1.11 12.85
C THR A 206 9.75 -1.25 13.15
N ARG A 207 9.03 -0.16 13.44
CA ARG A 207 7.63 -0.22 13.89
C ARG A 207 6.65 0.54 13.01
N ILE A 208 7.02 1.72 12.53
CA ILE A 208 6.09 2.62 11.85
C ILE A 208 6.06 2.34 10.35
N ARG A 209 7.24 2.27 9.73
CA ARG A 209 7.39 2.01 8.30
C ARG A 209 6.70 0.73 7.82
N PRO A 210 6.77 -0.42 8.53
CA PRO A 210 6.10 -1.64 8.08
C PRO A 210 4.58 -1.48 7.99
N ALA A 211 3.96 -0.78 8.95
CA ALA A 211 2.52 -0.51 8.94
C ALA A 211 2.13 0.43 7.79
N ILE A 212 2.96 1.44 7.51
CA ILE A 212 2.70 2.40 6.42
C ILE A 212 2.86 1.75 5.04
N GLN A 213 3.84 0.86 4.88
CA GLN A 213 4.02 0.09 3.65
C GLN A 213 2.92 -0.95 3.44
N GLU A 214 2.37 -1.50 4.53
CA GLU A 214 1.14 -2.31 4.46
C GLU A 214 0.00 -1.49 3.85
N ASP A 215 -0.18 -0.25 4.31
CA ASP A 215 -1.14 0.73 3.79
C ASP A 215 -0.77 1.31 2.40
N GLY A 216 0.34 0.89 1.79
CA GLY A 216 0.75 1.26 0.43
C GLY A 216 1.39 2.65 0.31
N GLY A 217 1.93 3.18 1.40
CA GLY A 217 2.75 4.39 1.42
C GLY A 217 4.16 4.14 1.93
N ASP A 218 4.90 5.23 2.17
CA ASP A 218 6.14 5.21 2.95
C ASP A 218 6.35 6.58 3.63
N ILE A 219 7.38 6.68 4.45
CA ILE A 219 7.80 7.90 5.12
C ILE A 219 9.27 8.19 4.86
N GLU A 220 9.58 9.47 4.85
CA GLU A 220 10.94 9.97 4.68
C GLU A 220 11.26 10.91 5.84
N PHE A 221 12.37 10.65 6.53
CA PHE A 221 12.84 11.50 7.62
C PHE A 221 13.56 12.72 7.06
N ARG A 222 13.07 13.92 7.41
CA ARG A 222 13.61 15.20 6.90
C ARG A 222 14.42 15.98 7.92
N GLY A 223 14.39 15.55 9.18
CA GLY A 223 15.24 16.11 10.23
C GLY A 223 14.56 16.17 11.59
N PHE A 224 15.35 16.55 12.58
CA PHE A 224 14.91 16.78 13.96
C PHE A 224 15.41 18.16 14.39
N THR A 225 14.51 18.97 14.95
CA THR A 225 14.80 20.35 15.38
C THR A 225 15.11 20.38 16.87
N ASP A 226 15.94 21.31 17.32
CA ASP A 226 16.31 21.48 18.74
C ASP A 226 15.09 21.69 19.67
N ASP A 227 13.95 22.15 19.14
CA ASP A 227 12.68 22.31 19.86
C ASP A 227 11.93 20.98 20.10
N GLY A 228 12.52 19.84 19.71
CA GLY A 228 11.92 18.51 19.85
C GLY A 228 10.96 18.12 18.72
N VAL A 229 11.00 18.82 17.59
CA VAL A 229 10.08 18.60 16.45
C VAL A 229 10.71 17.69 15.40
N VAL A 230 10.07 16.55 15.13
CA VAL A 230 10.45 15.60 14.08
C VAL A 230 9.76 15.98 12.77
N LYS A 231 10.53 16.20 11.71
CA LYS A 231 10.02 16.52 10.38
C LYS A 231 9.99 15.26 9.52
N LEU A 232 8.80 14.90 9.05
CA LEU A 232 8.58 13.73 8.20
C LEU A 232 7.90 14.14 6.91
N LYS A 233 8.23 13.47 5.82
CA LYS A 233 7.49 13.56 4.56
C LYS A 233 6.76 12.25 4.32
N LEU A 234 5.46 12.35 4.04
CA LEU A 234 4.63 11.19 3.71
C LEU A 234 4.62 10.96 2.20
N ARG A 235 4.71 9.69 1.78
CA ARG A 235 4.77 9.26 0.38
C ARG A 235 3.66 8.26 0.05
N GLY A 236 3.31 8.14 -1.23
CA GLY A 236 2.35 7.14 -1.72
C GLY A 236 0.93 7.38 -1.23
N ALA A 237 0.22 6.32 -0.82
CA ALA A 237 -1.20 6.39 -0.42
C ALA A 237 -1.46 7.36 0.74
N CYS A 238 -0.47 7.56 1.62
CA CYS A 238 -0.59 8.39 2.82
C CYS A 238 -0.51 9.91 2.52
N ARG A 239 -0.13 10.29 1.29
CA ARG A 239 0.08 11.69 0.90
C ARG A 239 -1.23 12.45 0.65
N THR A 240 -2.23 11.80 0.03
CA THR A 240 -3.41 12.47 -0.55
C THR A 240 -4.70 12.32 0.25
N CYS A 241 -4.65 11.71 1.43
CA CYS A 241 -5.85 11.41 2.20
C CYS A 241 -5.94 12.27 3.47
N ASP A 242 -6.63 13.41 3.40
CA ASP A 242 -6.72 14.38 4.51
C ASP A 242 -7.11 13.77 5.86
N SER A 243 -8.09 12.85 5.86
CA SER A 243 -8.55 12.17 7.09
C SER A 243 -7.48 11.23 7.66
N SER A 244 -6.72 10.58 6.78
CA SER A 244 -5.72 9.59 7.16
C SER A 244 -4.40 10.26 7.51
N THR A 245 -4.05 11.37 6.87
CA THR A 245 -2.83 12.16 7.14
C THR A 245 -2.82 12.66 8.58
N VAL A 246 -3.92 13.26 9.05
CA VAL A 246 -4.00 13.75 10.45
C VAL A 246 -3.93 12.58 11.44
N THR A 247 -4.66 11.51 11.18
CA THR A 247 -4.72 10.35 12.09
C THR A 247 -3.37 9.63 12.16
N LEU A 248 -2.72 9.42 11.01
CA LEU A 248 -1.41 8.79 10.91
C LEU A 248 -0.35 9.64 11.60
N LYS A 249 -0.32 10.95 11.32
CA LYS A 249 0.58 11.89 11.99
C LYS A 249 0.45 11.80 13.51
N ASN A 250 -0.77 11.88 14.03
CA ASN A 250 -1.02 11.79 15.47
C ASN A 250 -0.60 10.44 16.06
N GLY A 251 -0.76 9.34 15.30
CA GLY A 251 -0.31 8.01 15.69
C GLY A 251 1.21 7.91 15.78
N ILE A 252 1.91 8.45 14.79
CA ILE A 252 3.39 8.52 14.76
C ILE A 252 3.88 9.38 15.92
N GLU A 253 3.30 10.57 16.09
CA GLU A 253 3.64 11.50 17.18
C GLU A 253 3.47 10.86 18.55
N SER A 254 2.32 10.23 18.80
CA SER A 254 2.04 9.54 20.07
C SER A 254 3.04 8.41 20.34
N MET A 255 3.46 7.68 19.30
CA MET A 255 4.43 6.60 19.44
C MET A 255 5.82 7.14 19.73
N LEU A 256 6.29 8.14 18.98
CA LEU A 256 7.62 8.73 19.18
C LEU A 256 7.73 9.37 20.57
N MET A 257 6.74 10.16 21.00
CA MET A 257 6.71 10.77 22.33
C MET A 257 6.67 9.74 23.48
N HIS A 258 6.15 8.54 23.23
CA HIS A 258 6.11 7.48 24.24
C HIS A 258 7.48 6.83 24.47
N TYR A 259 8.29 6.71 23.42
CA TYR A 259 9.58 6.04 23.47
C TYR A 259 10.77 6.99 23.61
N ILE A 260 10.61 8.27 23.24
CA ILE A 260 11.69 9.27 23.18
C ILE A 260 11.17 10.56 23.84
N GLU A 261 11.71 10.89 25.01
CA GLU A 261 11.24 12.02 25.83
C GLU A 261 11.56 13.39 25.20
N GLU A 262 12.60 13.44 24.36
CA GLU A 262 13.04 14.63 23.63
C GLU A 262 12.10 15.01 22.48
N VAL A 263 11.26 14.08 22.01
CA VAL A 263 10.28 14.35 20.96
C VAL A 263 9.04 15.00 21.56
N THR A 264 8.73 16.21 21.10
CA THR A 264 7.57 17.00 21.57
C THR A 264 6.45 17.04 20.55
N ALA A 265 6.76 16.97 19.26
CA ALA A 265 5.80 17.00 18.17
C ALA A 265 6.35 16.38 16.88
N VAL A 266 5.44 16.05 15.96
CA VAL A 266 5.77 15.69 14.58
C VAL A 266 5.21 16.75 13.64
N GLU A 267 5.92 17.05 12.56
CA GLU A 267 5.46 17.95 11.50
C GLU A 267 5.60 17.26 10.15
N GLN A 268 4.54 17.35 9.33
CA GLN A 268 4.60 16.91 7.95
C GLN A 268 5.21 18.03 7.11
N VAL A 269 6.27 17.73 6.38
CA VAL A 269 6.86 18.64 5.40
C VAL A 269 6.52 18.19 3.98
N LEU A 270 6.31 19.17 3.10
CA LEU A 270 6.13 18.98 1.67
C LEU A 270 7.36 19.53 0.95
N ASP A 271 7.63 19.06 -0.27
CA ASP A 271 8.69 19.66 -1.07
C ASP A 271 8.32 21.09 -1.49
N GLU A 272 9.34 21.90 -1.76
CA GLU A 272 9.16 23.26 -2.27
C GLU A 272 8.32 23.29 -3.54
N GLU A 273 8.51 22.34 -4.47
CA GLU A 273 7.71 22.21 -5.70
C GLU A 273 6.23 21.95 -5.40
N GLU A 274 5.94 21.09 -4.42
CA GLU A 274 4.58 20.80 -3.99
C GLU A 274 3.95 22.01 -3.30
N GLN A 275 4.71 22.72 -2.46
CA GLN A 275 4.25 23.92 -1.79
C GLN A 275 3.92 25.03 -2.79
N ILE A 276 4.77 25.24 -3.80
CA ILE A 276 4.51 26.18 -4.90
C ILE A 276 3.24 25.79 -5.64
N SER A 277 3.08 24.51 -5.99
CA SER A 277 1.90 24.01 -6.70
C SER A 277 0.60 24.25 -5.92
N LEU A 278 0.61 24.01 -4.61
CA LEU A 278 -0.51 24.26 -3.71
C LEU A 278 -0.84 25.75 -3.60
N GLU A 279 0.17 26.61 -3.45
CA GLU A 279 -0.02 28.05 -3.41
C GLU A 279 -0.56 28.62 -4.71
N GLU A 280 -0.06 28.15 -5.86
CA GLU A 280 -0.54 28.56 -7.18
C GLU A 280 -1.99 28.15 -7.38
N PHE A 281 -2.36 26.93 -6.97
CA PHE A 281 -3.73 26.46 -7.01
C PHE A 281 -4.66 27.33 -6.13
N ALA A 282 -4.24 27.67 -4.91
CA ALA A 282 -5.00 28.54 -4.02
C ALA A 282 -5.20 29.95 -4.63
N LYS A 283 -4.14 30.53 -5.19
CA LYS A 283 -4.19 31.83 -5.90
C LYS A 283 -5.13 31.76 -7.11
N PHE A 284 -5.17 30.63 -7.81
CA PHE A 284 -6.06 30.42 -8.95
C PHE A 284 -7.53 30.29 -8.53
N GLU A 285 -7.82 29.53 -7.46
CA GLU A 285 -9.17 29.46 -6.91
C GLU A 285 -9.71 30.82 -6.47
N GLU A 286 -8.87 31.63 -5.82
CA GLU A 286 -9.26 32.96 -5.36
C GLU A 286 -9.62 33.86 -6.56
N LYS A 287 -8.82 33.81 -7.64
CA LYS A 287 -9.13 34.53 -8.89
C LYS A 287 -10.45 34.07 -9.51
N LEU A 288 -10.73 32.76 -9.52
CA LEU A 288 -12.00 32.23 -10.02
C LEU A 288 -13.19 32.66 -9.16
N LYS A 289 -13.05 32.69 -7.84
CA LYS A 289 -14.08 33.19 -6.91
C LYS A 289 -14.33 34.68 -7.14
N GLY A 290 -13.27 35.47 -7.35
CA GLY A 290 -13.37 36.90 -7.69
C GLY A 290 -14.09 37.16 -9.01
N GLN A 291 -13.77 36.42 -10.08
CA GLN A 291 -14.43 36.57 -11.39
C GLN A 291 -15.89 36.09 -11.37
N ARG A 292 -16.21 35.02 -10.62
CA ARG A 292 -17.59 34.58 -10.40
C ARG A 292 -18.42 35.62 -9.65
N GLY A 293 -17.84 36.31 -8.66
CA GLY A 293 -18.51 37.38 -7.91
C GLY A 293 -18.85 38.59 -8.80
N VAL A 294 -17.95 38.99 -9.69
CA VAL A 294 -18.19 40.10 -10.64
C VAL A 294 -19.29 39.75 -11.64
N ASN A 295 -19.26 38.54 -12.21
CA ASN A 295 -20.27 38.09 -13.19
C ASN A 295 -21.65 37.82 -12.58
N ALA A 296 -21.74 37.47 -11.29
CA ALA A 296 -23.01 37.30 -10.59
C ALA A 296 -23.67 38.63 -10.18
N SER A 297 -22.89 39.72 -10.07
CA SER A 297 -23.41 41.07 -9.76
C SER A 297 -23.85 41.88 -10.99
N ALA A 298 -23.52 41.40 -12.19
CA ALA A 298 -23.80 42.05 -13.46
C ALA A 298 -24.98 41.41 -14.23
N ALA A 299 -25.69 40.45 -13.62
CA ALA A 299 -26.86 39.76 -14.16
C ALA A 299 -28.14 40.13 -13.39
#